data_AF-A0A2S4VLL0-F1
#
_entry.id   AF-A0A2S4VLL0-F1
#
_cell.length_a   1.000
_cell.length_b   1.000
_cell.length_c   1.000
_cell.angle_alpha   90.00
_cell.angle_beta   90.00
_cell.angle_gamma   90.00
#
_symmetry.space_group_name_H-M   'P 1'
#
loop_
_entity.id
_entity.type
_entity.pdbx_description
1 polymer ?
#
loop_
_entity_poly.entity_id
_entity_poly.type
_entity_poly.pdbx_seq_one_letter_code
_entity_poly.pdbx_strand_id
1 'polypeptide(L)'
;MTGLDVTELDDGIQFVIHVEQSVLDRMGPWCQNQHGKSGLSESCLQSSHTLTEVDQKIRNYLEHHLPGLKGKAVLAGNSVYADKMFLNKDLPLVAQYLHYRLVDVSSIKELARRWEPKLVELAKPASIPSKHRALDDIRDSISGVLCRTLKL
;
A
#
# COMPACT_ATOMS: atom_id res chain seq x y z
N MET A 1 2.64 13.57 23.97
CA MET A 1 3.38 14.20 22.85
C MET A 1 3.97 13.08 22.02
N THR A 2 3.27 12.63 20.98
CA THR A 2 3.87 11.75 19.97
C THR A 2 4.66 12.64 19.03
N GLY A 3 5.97 12.38 18.86
CA GLY A 3 6.82 13.12 17.94
C GLY A 3 6.22 13.12 16.54
N LEU A 4 6.54 14.16 15.77
CA LEU A 4 6.11 14.36 14.37
C LEU A 4 6.74 13.35 13.38
N ASP A 5 7.42 12.32 13.88
CA ASP A 5 8.25 11.40 13.08
C ASP A 5 7.50 10.09 12.79
N VAL A 6 7.55 9.65 11.53
CA VAL A 6 6.92 8.41 11.05
C VAL A 6 7.91 7.26 11.14
N THR A 7 8.13 6.60 12.28
CA THR A 7 9.17 5.54 12.35
C THR A 7 8.68 4.16 11.87
N GLU A 8 9.49 3.44 11.08
CA GLU A 8 9.25 2.05 10.69
C GLU A 8 9.22 1.15 11.94
N LEU A 9 8.27 0.22 11.98
CA LEU A 9 8.15 -0.74 13.08
C LEU A 9 8.99 -2.00 12.84
N ASP A 10 8.97 -2.51 11.60
CA ASP A 10 9.78 -3.63 11.10
C ASP A 10 9.78 -3.66 9.55
N ASP A 11 10.23 -4.77 8.96
CA ASP A 11 10.32 -4.99 7.50
C ASP A 11 8.97 -5.24 6.80
N GLY A 12 7.87 -5.34 7.56
CA GLY A 12 6.54 -5.63 7.05
C GLY A 12 6.29 -7.08 6.64
N ILE A 13 5.09 -7.31 6.10
CA ILE A 13 4.65 -8.62 5.58
C ILE A 13 4.17 -8.47 4.15
N GLN A 14 4.46 -9.46 3.32
CA GLN A 14 4.06 -9.50 1.92
C GLN A 14 3.52 -10.87 1.56
N PHE A 15 2.40 -10.89 0.84
CA PHE A 15 1.80 -12.09 0.28
C PHE A 15 1.51 -11.89 -1.20
N VAL A 16 1.64 -12.98 -1.97
CA VAL A 16 1.09 -13.09 -3.32
C VAL A 16 -0.13 -13.97 -3.20
N ILE A 17 -1.29 -13.55 -3.69
CA ILE A 17 -2.54 -14.32 -3.58
C ILE A 17 -2.68 -15.22 -4.81
N HIS A 18 -3.14 -16.46 -4.59
CA HIS A 18 -3.47 -17.38 -5.68
C HIS A 18 -4.60 -16.84 -6.54
N VAL A 19 -4.43 -16.87 -7.86
CA VAL A 19 -5.46 -16.44 -8.81
C VAL A 19 -5.49 -17.40 -9.99
N GLU A 20 -6.67 -17.92 -10.31
CA GLU A 20 -6.89 -18.80 -11.46
C GLU A 20 -6.55 -18.10 -12.79
N GLN A 21 -5.99 -18.85 -13.74
CA GLN A 21 -5.63 -18.34 -15.08
C GLN A 21 -6.80 -17.60 -15.75
N SER A 22 -8.01 -18.15 -15.64
CA SER A 22 -9.22 -17.55 -16.22
C SER A 22 -9.56 -16.16 -15.69
N VAL A 23 -9.08 -15.79 -14.50
CA VAL A 23 -9.23 -14.45 -13.92
C VAL A 23 -8.16 -13.52 -14.48
N LEU A 24 -6.91 -13.98 -14.57
CA LEU A 24 -5.80 -13.22 -15.14
C LEU A 24 -6.06 -12.87 -16.62
N ASP A 25 -6.65 -13.79 -17.38
CA ASP A 25 -6.99 -13.59 -18.80
C ASP A 25 -8.03 -12.47 -19.01
N ARG A 26 -8.85 -12.19 -18.00
CA ARG A 26 -9.86 -11.12 -18.04
C ARG A 26 -9.29 -9.74 -17.69
N MET A 27 -8.03 -9.65 -17.29
CA MET A 27 -7.39 -8.36 -17.05
C MET A 27 -7.28 -7.54 -18.34
N GLY A 28 -7.33 -6.22 -18.24
CA GLY A 28 -7.10 -5.34 -19.39
C GLY A 28 -5.65 -5.41 -19.91
N PRO A 29 -5.38 -4.96 -21.16
CA PRO A 29 -4.07 -5.09 -21.80
C PRO A 29 -2.92 -4.48 -20.99
N TRP A 30 -3.17 -3.37 -20.31
CA TRP A 30 -2.18 -2.71 -19.48
C TRP A 30 -1.77 -3.59 -18.29
N CYS A 31 -2.74 -4.16 -17.57
CA CYS A 31 -2.49 -5.04 -16.42
C CYS A 31 -1.77 -6.34 -16.85
N GLN A 32 -2.19 -6.96 -17.96
CA GLN A 32 -1.54 -8.16 -18.48
C GLN A 32 -0.05 -7.91 -18.78
N ASN A 33 0.26 -6.81 -19.46
CA ASN A 33 1.63 -6.44 -19.79
C ASN A 33 2.46 -6.09 -18.55
N GLN A 34 1.91 -5.29 -17.63
CA GLN A 34 2.64 -4.85 -16.44
C GLN A 34 2.92 -6.02 -15.47
N HIS A 35 1.91 -6.83 -15.18
CA HIS A 35 2.04 -7.97 -14.27
C HIS A 35 2.84 -9.12 -14.89
N GLY A 36 2.77 -9.29 -16.22
CA GLY A 36 3.66 -10.20 -16.95
C GLY A 36 5.13 -9.79 -16.84
N LYS A 37 5.47 -8.52 -17.10
CA LYS A 37 6.86 -8.03 -17.00
C LYS A 37 7.46 -8.12 -15.61
N SER A 38 6.64 -7.87 -14.58
CA SER A 38 7.09 -7.97 -13.17
C SER A 38 7.22 -9.41 -12.66
N GLY A 39 6.71 -10.40 -13.40
CA GLY A 39 6.58 -11.79 -12.95
C GLY A 39 5.46 -12.02 -11.94
N LEU A 40 4.60 -11.01 -11.68
CA LEU A 40 3.51 -11.12 -10.72
C LEU A 40 2.45 -12.12 -11.18
N SER A 41 2.09 -12.13 -12.47
CA SER A 41 1.08 -13.07 -13.00
C SER A 41 1.47 -14.53 -12.74
N GLU A 42 2.73 -14.88 -13.02
CA GLU A 42 3.27 -16.22 -12.76
C GLU A 42 3.30 -16.52 -11.26
N SER A 43 3.72 -15.53 -10.45
CA SER A 43 3.75 -15.68 -8.99
C SER A 43 2.36 -15.93 -8.41
N CYS A 44 1.31 -15.31 -8.97
CA CYS A 44 -0.08 -15.54 -8.57
C CYS A 44 -0.55 -16.96 -8.91
N LEU A 45 -0.16 -17.52 -10.07
CA LEU A 45 -0.52 -18.89 -10.44
C LEU A 45 0.18 -19.95 -9.57
N GLN A 46 1.40 -19.65 -9.12
CA GLN A 46 2.21 -20.55 -8.28
C GLN A 46 1.95 -20.39 -6.79
N SER A 47 1.27 -19.32 -6.36
CA SER A 47 1.02 -19.07 -4.95
C SER A 47 0.02 -20.06 -4.38
N SER A 48 0.23 -20.48 -3.14
CA SER A 48 -0.74 -21.26 -2.37
C SER A 48 -1.62 -20.41 -1.45
N HIS A 49 -1.35 -19.10 -1.34
CA HIS A 49 -2.04 -18.25 -0.39
C HIS A 49 -3.46 -17.93 -0.85
N THR A 50 -4.43 -18.25 -0.01
CA THR A 50 -5.82 -17.82 -0.21
C THR A 50 -6.08 -16.44 0.39
N LEU A 51 -7.11 -15.74 -0.08
CA LEU A 51 -7.54 -14.46 0.51
C LEU A 51 -7.84 -14.59 2.00
N THR A 52 -8.54 -15.65 2.41
CA THR A 52 -8.92 -15.90 3.80
C THR A 52 -7.69 -16.05 4.71
N GLU A 53 -6.68 -16.81 4.27
CA GLU A 53 -5.43 -16.96 5.03
C GLU A 53 -4.67 -15.64 5.13
N VAL A 54 -4.60 -14.88 4.04
CA VAL A 54 -3.94 -13.58 4.01
C VAL A 54 -4.65 -12.57 4.91
N ASP A 55 -5.98 -12.52 4.89
CA ASP A 55 -6.79 -11.65 5.75
C ASP A 55 -6.48 -11.90 7.23
N GLN A 56 -6.45 -13.19 7.63
CA GLN A 56 -6.12 -13.57 8.99
C GLN A 56 -4.68 -13.22 9.38
N LYS A 57 -3.71 -13.49 8.50
CA LYS A 57 -2.28 -13.19 8.75
C LYS A 57 -2.06 -11.69 8.90
N ILE A 58 -2.61 -10.87 8.00
CA ILE A 58 -2.49 -9.41 8.08
C ILE A 58 -3.21 -8.88 9.31
N ARG A 59 -4.42 -9.37 9.62
CA ARG A 59 -5.11 -8.95 10.85
C ARG A 59 -4.28 -9.25 12.10
N ASN A 60 -3.65 -10.43 12.18
CA ASN A 60 -2.86 -10.81 13.35
C ASN A 60 -1.61 -9.93 13.48
N TYR A 61 -0.98 -9.61 12.36
CA TYR A 61 0.11 -8.64 12.30
C TYR A 61 -0.33 -7.26 12.80
N LEU A 62 -1.50 -6.76 12.35
CA LEU A 62 -2.06 -5.49 12.83
C LEU A 62 -2.33 -5.52 14.34
N GLU A 63 -2.88 -6.62 14.88
CA GLU A 63 -3.10 -6.74 16.34
C GLU A 63 -1.78 -6.75 17.12
N HIS A 64 -0.75 -7.42 16.59
CA HIS A 64 0.56 -7.50 17.24
C HIS A 64 1.22 -6.12 17.36
N HIS A 65 1.23 -5.33 16.29
CA HIS A 65 1.89 -4.02 16.26
C HIS A 65 1.02 -2.88 16.79
N LEU A 66 -0.31 -3.00 16.69
CA LEU A 66 -1.26 -1.95 17.06
C LEU A 66 -2.28 -2.47 18.08
N PRO A 67 -1.85 -3.02 19.23
CA PRO A 67 -2.75 -3.66 20.19
C PRO A 67 -3.79 -2.66 20.71
N GLY A 68 -5.07 -3.06 20.71
CA GLY A 68 -6.18 -2.22 21.19
C GLY A 68 -6.59 -1.08 20.24
N LEU A 69 -6.03 -1.02 19.03
CA LEU A 69 -6.40 -0.03 17.99
C LEU A 69 -7.38 -0.58 16.94
N LYS A 70 -8.04 -1.71 17.20
CA LYS A 70 -9.11 -2.21 16.34
C LYS A 70 -10.17 -1.12 16.09
N GLY A 71 -10.44 -0.84 14.81
CA GLY A 71 -11.36 0.20 14.35
C GLY A 71 -10.81 1.63 14.44
N LYS A 72 -9.55 1.80 14.86
CA LYS A 72 -8.90 3.11 15.07
C LYS A 72 -7.65 3.30 14.21
N ALA A 73 -7.03 2.22 13.71
CA ALA A 73 -5.85 2.28 12.87
C ALA A 73 -6.15 2.97 11.53
N VAL A 74 -5.42 4.03 11.18
CA VAL A 74 -5.66 4.79 9.95
C VAL A 74 -4.83 4.22 8.82
N LEU A 75 -5.46 3.91 7.69
CA LEU A 75 -4.76 3.46 6.48
C LEU A 75 -4.11 4.66 5.79
N ALA A 76 -2.82 4.54 5.48
CA ALA A 76 -2.03 5.58 4.83
C ALA A 76 -1.35 5.04 3.56
N GLY A 77 -1.24 5.87 2.52
CA GLY A 77 -0.59 5.50 1.26
C GLY A 77 -0.83 6.51 0.13
N ASN A 78 -0.26 6.26 -1.05
CA ASN A 78 -0.60 7.00 -2.27
C ASN A 78 -1.89 6.46 -2.89
N SER A 79 -2.87 7.34 -3.17
CA SER A 79 -4.11 6.96 -3.84
C SER A 79 -4.87 5.82 -3.14
N VAL A 80 -4.70 5.75 -1.81
CA VAL A 80 -5.01 4.58 -0.97
C VAL A 80 -6.52 4.29 -0.85
N TYR A 81 -7.35 5.21 -1.34
CA TYR A 81 -8.79 5.02 -1.44
C TYR A 81 -9.16 3.79 -2.30
N ALA A 82 -8.42 3.55 -3.39
CA ALA A 82 -8.65 2.37 -4.24
C ALA A 82 -8.33 1.07 -3.48
N ASP A 83 -7.19 1.03 -2.78
CA ASP A 83 -6.81 -0.10 -1.94
C ASP A 83 -7.85 -0.37 -0.84
N LYS A 84 -8.36 0.69 -0.20
CA LYS A 84 -9.41 0.56 0.82
C LYS A 84 -10.67 -0.13 0.29
N MET A 85 -11.03 0.05 -0.98
CA MET A 85 -12.17 -0.66 -1.57
C MET A 85 -11.92 -2.17 -1.66
N PHE A 86 -10.73 -2.57 -2.12
CA PHE A 86 -10.35 -3.98 -2.18
C PHE A 86 -10.28 -4.59 -0.78
N LEU A 87 -9.69 -3.89 0.20
CA LEU A 87 -9.65 -4.36 1.58
C LEU A 87 -11.07 -4.60 2.14
N ASN A 88 -11.98 -3.66 1.94
CA ASN A 88 -13.36 -3.79 2.44
C ASN A 88 -14.12 -4.98 1.81
N LYS A 89 -13.77 -5.35 0.58
CA LYS A 89 -14.43 -6.43 -0.15
C LYS A 89 -13.78 -7.79 0.11
N ASP A 90 -12.46 -7.85 0.00
CA ASP A 90 -11.71 -9.10 -0.13
C ASP A 90 -10.94 -9.46 1.16
N LEU A 91 -10.69 -8.49 2.06
CA LEU A 91 -10.00 -8.68 3.36
C LEU A 91 -10.80 -8.06 4.53
N PRO A 92 -12.01 -8.59 4.84
CA PRO A 92 -12.92 -7.97 5.80
C PRO A 92 -12.39 -7.91 7.24
N LEU A 93 -11.55 -8.85 7.69
CA LEU A 93 -10.98 -8.81 9.04
C LEU A 93 -9.99 -7.66 9.18
N VAL A 94 -9.15 -7.45 8.17
CA VAL A 94 -8.28 -6.27 8.06
C VAL A 94 -9.11 -5.01 7.99
N ALA A 95 -10.15 -4.97 7.15
CA ALA A 95 -10.99 -3.79 6.99
C ALA A 95 -11.65 -3.34 8.31
N GLN A 96 -12.10 -4.28 9.15
CA GLN A 96 -12.66 -4.01 10.49
C GLN A 96 -11.61 -3.48 11.48
N TYR A 97 -10.34 -3.78 11.27
CA TYR A 97 -9.25 -3.27 12.09
C TYR A 97 -8.98 -1.79 11.81
N LEU A 98 -9.24 -1.36 10.58
CA LEU A 98 -8.97 -0.02 10.11
C LEU A 98 -10.13 0.95 10.41
N HIS A 99 -9.78 2.19 10.71
CA HIS A 99 -10.70 3.32 10.81
C HIS A 99 -11.23 3.71 9.42
N TYR A 100 -12.36 4.42 9.36
CA TYR A 100 -12.95 4.90 8.10
C TYR A 100 -12.16 6.04 7.44
N ARG A 101 -11.29 6.70 8.20
CA ARG A 101 -10.45 7.81 7.71
C ARG A 101 -9.21 7.24 7.05
N LEU A 102 -8.69 7.99 6.09
CA LEU A 102 -7.50 7.66 5.32
C LEU A 102 -6.51 8.83 5.37
N VAL A 103 -5.22 8.52 5.30
CA VAL A 103 -4.17 9.50 5.00
C VAL A 103 -3.70 9.25 3.58
N ASP A 104 -4.23 10.02 2.64
CA ASP A 104 -3.88 9.91 1.22
C ASP A 104 -2.79 10.93 0.85
N VAL A 105 -1.59 10.40 0.62
CA VAL A 105 -0.41 11.19 0.24
C VAL A 105 -0.61 11.88 -1.11
N SER A 106 -1.37 11.28 -2.03
CA SER A 106 -1.64 11.88 -3.34
C SER A 106 -2.46 13.15 -3.21
N SER A 107 -3.40 13.20 -2.25
CA SER A 107 -4.19 14.40 -1.95
C SER A 107 -3.31 15.52 -1.45
N ILE A 108 -2.35 15.24 -0.57
CA ILE A 108 -1.37 16.23 -0.07
C ILE A 108 -0.49 16.74 -1.22
N LYS A 109 0.02 15.85 -2.07
CA LYS A 109 0.82 16.21 -3.25
C LYS A 109 0.06 17.12 -4.22
N GLU A 110 -1.21 16.82 -4.47
CA GLU A 110 -2.05 17.62 -5.36
C GLU A 110 -2.40 19.00 -4.78
N LEU A 111 -2.57 19.12 -3.45
CA LEU A 111 -2.71 20.42 -2.77
C LEU A 111 -1.41 21.23 -2.85
N ALA A 112 -0.27 20.62 -2.51
CA ALA A 112 1.03 21.27 -2.58
C ALA A 112 1.33 21.79 -3.99
N ARG A 113 1.04 20.99 -5.03
CA ARG A 113 1.25 21.37 -6.43
C ARG A 113 0.42 22.59 -6.86
N ARG A 114 -0.78 22.78 -6.30
CA ARG A 114 -1.69 23.88 -6.64
C ARG A 114 -1.44 25.13 -5.82
N TRP A 115 -1.17 24.96 -4.53
CA TRP A 115 -1.04 26.07 -3.59
C TRP A 115 0.38 26.62 -3.54
N GLU A 116 1.38 25.76 -3.60
CA GLU A 116 2.80 26.14 -3.50
C GLU A 116 3.66 25.36 -4.52
N PRO A 117 3.46 25.57 -5.83
CA PRO A 117 4.15 24.83 -6.89
C PRO A 117 5.68 24.92 -6.79
N LYS A 118 6.21 26.05 -6.31
CA LYS A 118 7.66 26.24 -6.11
C LYS A 118 8.26 25.29 -5.08
N LEU A 119 7.52 24.96 -4.01
CA LEU A 119 7.97 23.99 -3.01
C LEU A 119 8.03 22.58 -3.60
N VAL A 120 7.10 22.22 -4.47
CA VAL A 120 7.09 20.91 -5.14
C VAL A 120 8.25 20.75 -6.10
N GLU A 121 8.64 21.80 -6.83
CA GLU A 121 9.82 21.76 -7.71
C GLU A 121 11.12 21.55 -6.93
N LEU A 122 11.25 22.15 -5.75
CA LEU A 122 12.39 21.98 -4.85
C LEU A 122 12.39 20.62 -4.15
N ALA A 123 11.21 20.04 -3.94
CA ALA A 123 11.02 18.77 -3.25
C ALA A 123 11.13 17.54 -4.17
N LYS A 124 11.41 17.69 -5.47
CA LYS A 124 11.58 16.55 -6.39
C LYS A 124 12.68 15.62 -5.87
N PRO A 125 12.37 14.37 -5.49
CA PRO A 125 13.41 13.40 -5.20
C PRO A 125 14.21 13.17 -6.48
N ALA A 126 15.53 13.04 -6.36
CA ALA A 126 16.35 12.49 -7.44
C ALA A 126 15.76 11.10 -7.79
N SER A 127 15.17 11.00 -8.98
CA SER A 127 14.51 9.83 -9.57
C SER A 127 14.88 8.49 -8.90
N ILE A 128 14.04 7.99 -7.99
CA ILE A 128 14.16 6.62 -7.47
C ILE A 128 13.44 5.70 -8.48
N PRO A 129 14.11 4.66 -9.03
CA PRO A 129 13.45 3.74 -9.94
C PRO A 129 12.36 2.95 -9.20
N SER A 130 11.11 3.13 -9.60
CA SER A 130 9.95 2.36 -9.12
C SER A 130 10.05 0.90 -9.60
N LYS A 131 10.11 -0.05 -8.66
CA LYS A 131 10.11 -1.50 -8.96
C LYS A 131 8.70 -2.12 -9.00
N HIS A 132 7.64 -1.33 -8.80
CA HIS A 132 6.23 -1.77 -8.87
C HIS A 132 5.93 -3.02 -8.02
N ARG A 133 6.50 -3.09 -6.81
CA ARG A 133 6.17 -4.12 -5.80
C ARG A 133 5.51 -3.42 -4.63
N ALA A 134 4.54 -4.07 -3.99
CA ALA A 134 3.73 -3.46 -2.93
C ALA A 134 4.56 -2.79 -1.82
N LEU A 135 5.58 -3.48 -1.28
CA LEU A 135 6.46 -2.88 -0.27
C LEU A 135 7.28 -1.72 -0.84
N ASP A 136 7.79 -1.82 -2.06
CA ASP A 136 8.56 -0.73 -2.67
C ASP A 136 7.68 0.51 -2.93
N ASP A 137 6.43 0.32 -3.35
CA ASP A 137 5.45 1.40 -3.56
C ASP A 137 5.01 2.06 -2.25
N ILE A 138 4.93 1.28 -1.17
CA ILE A 138 4.68 1.74 0.19
C ILE A 138 5.87 2.60 0.68
N ARG A 139 7.11 2.14 0.48
CA ARG A 139 8.34 2.91 0.75
C ARG A 139 8.39 4.21 -0.03
N ASP A 140 8.01 4.18 -1.30
CA ASP A 140 7.93 5.36 -2.16
C ASP A 140 6.83 6.32 -1.70
N SER A 141 5.73 5.81 -1.15
CA SER A 141 4.66 6.62 -0.59
C SER A 141 5.12 7.47 0.58
N ILE A 142 5.95 6.93 1.48
CA ILE A 142 6.38 7.65 2.66
C ILE A 142 7.63 8.48 2.37
N SER A 143 8.50 8.00 1.49
CA SER A 143 9.60 8.81 0.95
C SER A 143 9.10 10.06 0.23
N GLY A 144 7.94 9.99 -0.43
CA GLY A 144 7.30 11.11 -1.13
C GLY A 144 6.63 12.16 -0.24
N VAL A 145 6.57 11.95 1.09
CA VAL A 145 6.02 12.90 2.09
C VAL A 145 7.15 13.60 2.87
N LEU A 146 8.36 13.05 2.86
CA LEU A 146 9.45 13.50 3.73
C LEU A 146 10.62 14.10 2.94
N CYS A 147 10.75 15.44 3.03
CA CYS A 147 12.05 16.01 3.34
C CYS A 147 12.54 15.29 4.62
N ARG A 148 13.53 14.41 4.43
CA ARG A 148 14.14 13.49 5.42
C ARG A 148 13.23 12.39 5.98
N THR A 149 13.23 11.28 5.23
CA THR A 149 13.05 9.89 5.71
C THR A 149 11.78 9.55 6.49
N LEU A 150 10.96 8.69 5.90
CA LEU A 150 10.68 7.35 6.43
C LEU A 150 9.85 6.55 5.41
N LYS A 151 9.60 5.28 5.68
CA LYS A 151 9.21 4.19 4.76
C LYS A 151 8.30 3.20 5.55
N LEU A 152 7.64 2.24 4.89
CA LEU A 152 6.80 1.14 5.44
C LEU A 152 7.10 -0.08 4.56
#